data_AF-A0A7J3WAD2-F1
#
_entry.id   AF-A0A7J3WAD2-F1
#
_cell.length_a   1.000
_cell.length_b   1.000
_cell.length_c   1.000
_cell.angle_alpha   90.00
_cell.angle_beta   90.00
_cell.angle_gamma   90.00
#
_symmetry.space_group_name_H-M   'P 1'
#
loop_
_entity.id
_entity.type
_entity.pdbx_description
1 polymer ?
#
loop_
_entity_poly.entity_id
_entity_poly.type
_entity_poly.pdbx_seq_one_letter_code
_entity_poly.pdbx_strand_id
1 'polypeptide(L)' 'MFFLDRLDIDRRFKLLRKELEVKGVSEELRGWSFDSPPVEPPSRSVLFSVSELAGRYCQSLRDIYLRRILNIKP' A
#
# COMPACT_ATOMS: atom_id res chain seq x y z
N MET A 1 18.28 -28.97 8.37
CA MET A 1 17.62 -27.75 8.85
C MET A 1 18.59 -26.61 8.60
N PHE A 2 18.34 -25.74 7.63
CA PHE A 2 19.25 -24.64 7.32
C PHE A 2 19.11 -23.57 8.41
N PHE A 3 20.04 -23.57 9.37
CA PHE A 3 20.21 -22.46 10.29
C PHE A 3 20.79 -21.30 9.50
N LEU A 4 19.94 -20.34 9.13
CA LEU A 4 20.40 -19.06 8.62
C LEU A 4 20.77 -18.21 9.84
N ASP A 5 22.06 -17.96 10.02
CA ASP A 5 22.53 -17.00 11.01
C ASP A 5 22.02 -15.58 10.63
N ARG A 6 21.73 -14.74 11.63
CA ARG A 6 21.25 -13.37 11.40
C ARG A 6 22.23 -12.58 10.53
N LEU A 7 23.53 -12.80 10.73
CA LEU A 7 24.60 -12.16 9.97
C LEU A 7 24.59 -12.57 8.50
N ASP A 8 24.27 -13.83 8.20
CA ASP A 8 24.16 -14.34 6.83
C ASP A 8 22.94 -13.76 6.11
N ILE A 9 21.83 -13.61 6.84
CA ILE A 9 20.61 -12.95 6.34
C ILE A 9 20.89 -11.48 6.01
N ASP A 10 21.53 -10.74 6.91
CA ASP A 10 21.85 -9.33 6.71
C ASP A 10 22.78 -9.12 5.52
N ARG A 11 23.79 -9.99 5.37
CA ARG A 11 24.71 -9.97 4.21
C ARG A 11 23.96 -10.22 2.91
N ARG A 12 23.04 -11.20 2.89
CA ARG A 12 22.22 -11.52 1.71
C ARG A 12 21.27 -10.38 1.36
N PHE A 13 20.61 -9.76 2.34
CA PHE A 13 19.76 -8.59 2.10
C PHE A 13 20.55 -7.39 1.57
N LYS A 14 21.78 -7.17 2.05
CA LYS A 14 22.65 -6.11 1.53
C LYS A 14 23.00 -6.33 0.05
N LEU A 15 23.32 -7.57 -0.33
CA LEU A 15 23.59 -7.93 -1.73
C LEU A 15 22.33 -7.79 -2.59
N LEU A 16 21.19 -8.29 -2.11
CA LEU A 16 19.91 -8.20 -2.81
C LEU A 16 19.49 -6.74 -3.06
N ARG A 17 19.68 -5.85 -2.08
CA ARG A 17 19.42 -4.41 -2.26
C ARG A 17 20.26 -3.82 -3.38
N LYS A 18 21.56 -4.14 -3.41
CA LYS A 18 22.46 -3.69 -4.48
C LYS A 18 22.05 -4.24 -5.85
N GLU A 19 21.58 -5.48 -5.91
CA GLU A 19 21.06 -6.06 -7.15
C GLU A 19 19.74 -5.41 -7.59
N LEU A 20 18.84 -5.09 -6.66
CA LEU A 20 17.58 -4.40 -6.94
C LEU A 20 17.78 -2.94 -7.36
N GLU A 21 18.83 -2.27 -6.88
CA GLU A 21 19.25 -0.95 -7.38
C GLU A 21 19.67 -1.02 -8.86
N VAL A 22 20.34 -2.09 -9.27
CA VAL A 22 20.81 -2.28 -10.66
C VAL A 22 19.71 -2.82 -11.58
N LYS A 23 18.92 -3.79 -11.11
CA LYS A 23 17.72 -4.32 -11.80
C LYS A 23 16.49 -3.49 -11.47
N GLY A 24 16.65 -2.16 -11.44
CA GLY A 24 15.65 -1.23 -10.95
C GLY A 24 14.24 -1.55 -11.44
N VAL A 25 13.26 -1.35 -10.55
CA VAL A 25 11.85 -1.27 -10.94
C VAL A 25 11.75 -0.36 -12.16
N SER A 26 11.07 -0.82 -13.22
CA SER A 26 10.83 -0.03 -14.44
C SER A 26 10.45 1.40 -14.06
N GLU A 27 11.00 2.41 -14.74
CA GLU A 27 10.67 3.80 -14.43
C GLU A 27 9.16 4.07 -14.51
N GLU A 28 8.43 3.33 -15.36
CA GLU A 28 6.97 3.36 -15.47
C GLU A 28 6.24 2.93 -14.17
N LEU A 29 6.91 2.10 -13.36
CA LEU A 29 6.41 1.61 -12.08
C LEU A 29 7.06 2.35 -10.90
N ARG A 30 7.99 3.27 -11.17
CA ARG A 30 8.71 4.02 -10.14
C ARG A 30 7.98 5.33 -9.86
N GLY A 31 7.32 5.38 -8.70
CA GLY A 31 6.64 6.58 -8.22
C GLY A 31 5.21 6.71 -8.71
N TRP A 32 4.68 7.91 -8.53
CA TRP A 32 3.35 8.28 -8.96
C TRP A 32 3.46 8.91 -10.35
N SER A 33 2.87 8.27 -11.36
CA SER A 33 2.89 8.77 -12.73
C SER A 33 1.92 9.95 -12.85
N PHE A 34 2.42 11.17 -12.65
CA PHE A 34 1.64 12.41 -12.78
C PHE A 34 1.03 12.59 -14.17
N ASP A 35 1.56 11.91 -15.17
CA ASP A 35 1.12 11.99 -16.56
C ASP A 35 0.04 10.95 -16.92
N SER A 36 -0.14 9.90 -16.11
CA SER A 36 -1.16 8.87 -16.35
C SER A 36 -2.23 8.86 -15.25
N PRO A 37 -3.52 9.04 -15.57
CA PRO A 37 -4.59 8.97 -14.57
C PRO A 37 -4.70 7.57 -13.92
N PRO A 38 -5.22 7.47 -12.70
CA PRO A 38 -5.66 8.55 -11.83
C PRO A 38 -4.56 8.97 -10.84
N VAL A 39 -4.05 10.19 -11.04
CA VAL A 39 -3.11 10.88 -10.14
C VAL A 39 -3.81 11.42 -8.89
N GLU A 40 -5.14 11.39 -8.92
CA GLU A 40 -6.01 11.91 -7.90
C GLU A 40 -7.09 10.87 -7.60
N PRO A 41 -7.55 10.73 -6.34
CA PRO A 41 -8.68 9.87 -6.03
C PRO A 41 -9.88 10.21 -6.93
N PRO A 42 -10.60 9.20 -7.45
CA PRO A 42 -11.72 9.42 -8.38
C PRO A 42 -12.87 10.24 -7.76
N SER A 43 -12.92 10.36 -6.44
CA SER A 43 -13.89 11.19 -5.72
C SER A 43 -13.21 12.28 -4.89
N ARG A 44 -13.47 13.55 -5.23
CA ARG A 44 -13.14 14.70 -4.37
C ARG A 44 -14.19 14.96 -3.28
N SER A 45 -15.41 14.44 -3.47
CA SER A 45 -16.55 14.70 -2.59
C SER A 45 -16.52 13.89 -1.29
N VAL A 46 -15.75 12.79 -1.26
CA VAL A 46 -15.66 11.91 -0.10
C VAL A 46 -14.21 11.79 0.33
N LEU A 47 -13.91 12.32 1.50
CA LEU A 47 -12.62 12.19 2.15
C LEU A 47 -12.74 11.16 3.27
N PHE A 48 -11.90 10.14 3.22
CA PHE A 48 -11.80 9.12 4.26
C PHE A 48 -10.62 9.42 5.17
N SER A 49 -10.79 9.24 6.48
CA SER A 49 -9.63 9.20 7.36
C SER A 49 -8.86 7.89 7.14
N VAL A 50 -7.56 7.90 7.43
CA VAL A 50 -6.74 6.66 7.40
C VAL A 50 -7.33 5.59 8.33
N SER A 51 -7.82 6.00 9.50
CA SER A 51 -8.42 5.09 10.49
C SER A 51 -9.66 4.36 9.97
N GLU A 52 -10.47 4.99 9.10
CA GLU A 52 -11.66 4.34 8.53
C GLU A 52 -11.28 3.19 7.60
N LEU A 53 -10.21 3.34 6.81
CA LEU A 53 -9.81 2.32 5.84
C LEU A 53 -8.84 1.27 6.43
N ALA A 54 -7.97 1.68 7.35
CA ALA A 54 -6.90 0.84 7.89
C ALA A 54 -7.41 -0.23 8.86
N GLY A 55 -8.50 0.01 9.58
CA GLY A 55 -9.01 -0.92 10.59
C GLY A 55 -9.46 -2.28 10.03
N ARG A 56 -9.94 -2.31 8.77
CA ARG A 56 -10.35 -3.51 7.99
C ARG A 56 -11.16 -4.58 8.77
N TYR A 57 -11.84 -4.22 9.86
CA TYR A 57 -12.65 -5.16 10.65
C TYR A 57 -13.87 -5.67 9.87
N CYS A 58 -14.39 -4.86 8.94
CA CYS A 58 -15.33 -5.28 7.92
C CYS A 58 -14.59 -5.46 6.59
N GLN A 59 -14.41 -6.70 6.15
CA GLN A 59 -13.68 -7.02 4.91
C GLN A 59 -14.35 -6.41 3.67
N SER A 60 -15.68 -6.24 3.69
CA SER A 60 -16.45 -5.65 2.58
C SER A 60 -16.56 -4.12 2.63
N LEU A 61 -16.04 -3.47 3.68
CA LEU A 61 -16.20 -2.02 3.93
C LEU A 61 -17.67 -1.56 3.95
N ARG A 62 -18.60 -2.48 4.20
CA ARG A 62 -20.04 -2.20 4.26
C ARG A 62 -20.36 -1.21 5.36
N ASP A 63 -19.67 -1.29 6.48
CA ASP A 63 -19.75 -0.35 7.61
C ASP A 63 -19.50 1.10 7.16
N ILE A 64 -18.51 1.33 6.29
CA ILE A 64 -18.21 2.66 5.74
C ILE A 64 -19.36 3.15 4.87
N TYR A 65 -19.92 2.29 4.01
CA TYR A 65 -21.06 2.64 3.17
C TYR A 65 -22.29 3.00 3.99
N LEU A 66 -22.63 2.19 5.00
CA LEU A 66 -23.75 2.44 5.90
C LEU A 66 -23.60 3.79 6.61
N ARG A 67 -22.39 4.12 7.07
CA ARG A 67 -22.10 5.37 7.78
C ARG A 67 -22.08 6.59 6.86
N ARG A 68 -21.41 6.51 5.70
CA ARG A 68 -21.11 7.67 4.83
C ARG A 68 -22.18 7.95 3.78
N ILE A 69 -22.87 6.91 3.31
CA ILE A 69 -23.88 7.03 2.24
C ILE A 69 -25.28 6.97 2.83
N LEU A 70 -25.55 5.96 3.67
CA LEU A 70 -26.88 5.78 4.27
C LEU A 70 -27.07 6.53 5.61
N ASN A 71 -26.01 7.15 6.14
CA ASN A 71 -26.04 7.90 7.40
C ASN A 71 -26.60 7.10 8.60
N ILE A 72 -26.38 5.79 8.63
CA ILE A 72 -26.78 4.91 9.74
C ILE A 72 -25.77 5.08 10.88
N LYS A 73 -26.28 5.42 12.07
CA LYS A 73 -25.47 5.52 13.30
C LYS A 73 -25.25 4.13 13.90
N PRO A 74 -24.08 3.89 14.53
CA PRO A 74 -23.83 2.64 15.26
C PRO A 74 -24.79 2.45 16.43
#